data_AF-A0A480BS42-F1
#
_entry.id   AF-A0A480BS42-F1
#
_cell.length_a   1.000
_cell.length_b   1.000
_cell.length_c   1.000
_cell.angle_alpha   90.00
_cell.angle_beta   90.00
_cell.angle_gamma   90.00
#
_symmetry.space_group_name_H-M   'P 1'
#
loop_
_entity.id
_entity.type
_entity.pdbx_description
1 polymer ?
#
loop_
_entity_poly.entity_id
_entity_poly.type
_entity_poly.pdbx_seq_one_letter_code
_entity_poly.pdbx_strand_id
1 'polypeptide(L)'
;MIEPLLLTTVQVSTFDGERSLSGASGFFFERDGRVFLATSRHVVIDAPSGHVPSHLRIEYHNNPQNLAQSTVLSVPLYNDGAPLWRQGTDGGGEVDVAAIELDRQALGADAPLCAFTPDHLQDSLADIEVGTSVLVVGFPLGFHDTLHHLPVARRAGIASAFGLRFQGQGYFLTDG
;
A
#
# COMPACT_ATOMS: atom_id res chain seq x y z
N MET A 1 -20.84 -6.08 10.22
CA MET A 1 -19.72 -6.78 9.58
C MET A 1 -18.98 -5.73 8.79
N ILE A 2 -17.67 -5.58 8.99
CA ILE A 2 -16.87 -4.60 8.26
C ILE A 2 -16.47 -5.17 6.90
N GLU A 3 -16.42 -4.32 5.88
CA GLU A 3 -15.96 -4.71 4.55
C GLU A 3 -14.48 -5.08 4.57
N PRO A 4 -14.08 -6.29 4.10
CA PRO A 4 -12.68 -6.72 4.13
C PRO A 4 -11.72 -5.74 3.46
N LEU A 5 -12.18 -5.04 2.42
CA LEU A 5 -11.42 -4.00 1.72
C LEU A 5 -10.81 -2.96 2.68
N LEU A 6 -11.59 -2.50 3.67
CA LEU A 6 -11.14 -1.49 4.64
C LEU A 6 -10.08 -2.02 5.62
N LEU A 7 -9.98 -3.35 5.76
CA LEU A 7 -8.98 -4.01 6.60
C LEU A 7 -7.73 -4.43 5.83
N THR A 8 -7.79 -4.46 4.48
CA THR A 8 -6.60 -4.73 3.66
C THR A 8 -5.67 -3.52 3.56
N THR A 9 -6.23 -2.31 3.61
CA THR A 9 -5.50 -1.05 3.49
C THR A 9 -5.00 -0.58 4.85
N VAL A 10 -3.73 -0.19 4.92
CA VAL A 10 -3.05 0.24 6.14
C VAL A 10 -2.53 1.66 6.03
N GLN A 11 -2.52 2.36 7.16
CA GLN A 11 -1.82 3.62 7.27
C GLN A 11 -0.31 3.35 7.33
N VAL A 12 0.44 4.08 6.52
CA VAL A 12 1.91 4.00 6.49
C VAL A 12 2.46 5.33 6.94
N SER A 13 3.43 5.31 7.85
CA SER A 13 4.20 6.49 8.27
C SER A 13 5.68 6.21 8.09
N THR A 14 6.42 7.16 7.54
CA THR A 14 7.84 7.02 7.22
C THR A 14 8.71 7.74 8.25
N PHE A 15 9.86 7.16 8.59
CA PHE A 15 10.72 7.67 9.65
C PHE A 15 12.20 7.58 9.28
N ASP A 16 12.99 8.56 9.73
CA ASP A 16 14.45 8.51 9.78
C ASP A 16 14.89 8.54 11.26
N GLY A 17 15.24 7.36 11.79
CA GLY A 17 15.37 7.17 13.24
C GLY A 17 14.06 7.55 13.93
N GLU A 18 14.09 8.40 14.96
CA GLU A 18 12.86 8.85 15.64
C GLU A 18 12.12 9.99 14.91
N ARG A 19 12.70 10.53 13.83
CA ARG A 19 12.11 11.66 13.11
C ARG A 19 11.04 11.17 12.14
N SER A 20 9.80 11.61 12.32
CA SER A 20 8.72 11.44 11.33
C SER A 20 8.98 12.28 10.08
N LEU A 21 8.76 11.69 8.90
CA LEU A 21 8.96 12.34 7.60
C LEU A 21 7.64 12.61 6.88
N SER A 22 6.86 11.56 6.58
CA SER A 22 5.63 11.68 5.79
C SER A 22 4.62 10.57 6.12
N GLY A 23 3.36 10.81 5.79
CA GLY A 23 2.29 9.80 5.81
C GLY A 23 1.96 9.30 4.40
N ALA A 24 1.56 8.04 4.31
CA ALA A 24 1.19 7.37 3.08
C ALA A 24 0.16 6.27 3.37
N SER A 25 -0.14 5.48 2.34
CA SER A 25 -0.99 4.29 2.45
C SER A 25 -0.28 3.09 1.82
N GLY A 26 -0.70 1.91 2.23
CA GLY A 26 -0.32 0.66 1.61
C GLY A 26 -1.42 -0.36 1.80
N PHE A 27 -1.21 -1.57 1.31
CA PHE A 27 -2.11 -2.68 1.57
C PHE A 27 -1.35 -3.99 1.70
N PHE A 28 -1.94 -4.95 2.41
CA PHE A 28 -1.40 -6.29 2.48
C PHE A 28 -1.71 -7.07 1.21
N PHE A 29 -0.69 -7.77 0.72
CA PHE A 29 -0.79 -8.72 -0.39
C PHE A 29 -0.19 -10.05 0.04
N GLU A 30 -0.96 -11.13 -0.05
CA GLU A 30 -0.54 -12.47 0.28
C GLU A 30 -0.27 -13.28 -0.99
N ARG A 31 0.86 -13.97 -1.01
CA ARG A 31 1.23 -14.88 -2.09
C ARG A 31 2.08 -16.02 -1.55
N ASP A 32 1.70 -17.25 -1.88
CA ASP A 32 2.46 -18.46 -1.53
C ASP A 32 2.78 -18.54 -0.01
N GLY A 33 1.82 -18.15 0.84
CA GLY A 33 1.95 -18.14 2.30
C GLY A 33 2.81 -17.00 2.87
N ARG A 34 3.26 -16.06 2.04
CA ARG A 34 4.03 -14.87 2.45
C ARG A 34 3.18 -13.63 2.33
N VAL A 35 3.39 -12.69 3.25
CA VAL A 35 2.67 -11.42 3.30
C VAL A 35 3.62 -10.29 2.93
N PHE A 36 3.13 -9.43 2.07
CA PHE A 36 3.85 -8.25 1.61
C PHE A 36 3.04 -7.00 1.94
N LEU A 37 3.73 -5.92 2.28
CA LEU A 37 3.19 -4.57 2.18
C LEU A 37 3.46 -4.06 0.76
N ALA A 38 2.41 -3.76 0.00
CA ALA A 38 2.52 -3.02 -1.25
C ALA A 38 2.25 -1.53 -1.00
N THR A 39 3.11 -0.66 -1.54
CA THR A 39 2.99 0.80 -1.47
C THR A 39 3.69 1.45 -2.67
N SER A 40 3.64 2.77 -2.78
CA SER A 40 4.37 3.49 -3.83
C SER A 40 5.87 3.53 -3.53
N ARG A 41 6.70 3.52 -4.57
CA ARG A 41 8.16 3.58 -4.44
C ARG A 41 8.60 4.88 -3.77
N HIS A 42 7.99 6.01 -4.10
CA HIS A 42 8.32 7.30 -3.50
C HIS A 42 8.12 7.34 -1.97
N VAL A 43 7.32 6.42 -1.40
CA VAL A 43 7.13 6.29 0.05
C VAL A 43 8.39 5.77 0.73
N VAL A 44 9.10 4.85 0.07
CA VAL A 44 10.32 4.20 0.62
C VAL A 44 11.61 4.86 0.15
N ILE A 45 11.59 5.51 -1.03
CA ILE A 45 12.70 6.33 -1.52
C ILE A 45 12.22 7.32 -2.59
N ASP A 46 12.52 8.60 -2.41
CA ASP A 46 12.34 9.64 -3.43
C ASP A 46 13.54 10.57 -3.49
N ALA A 47 14.46 10.29 -4.42
CA ALA A 47 15.71 11.03 -4.58
C ALA A 47 15.50 12.52 -4.93
N PRO A 48 14.56 12.91 -5.83
CA PRO A 48 14.24 14.31 -6.10
C PRO A 48 13.93 15.17 -4.86
N SER A 49 13.19 14.63 -3.89
CA SER A 49 12.88 15.34 -2.63
C SER A 49 13.89 15.09 -1.51
N GLY A 50 14.83 14.15 -1.70
CA GLY A 50 15.75 13.71 -0.65
C GLY A 50 15.09 12.85 0.43
N HIS A 51 13.92 12.28 0.14
CA HIS A 51 13.18 11.42 1.07
C HIS A 51 13.79 10.01 1.09
N VAL A 52 14.46 9.66 2.18
CA VAL A 52 15.14 8.37 2.38
C VAL A 52 14.88 7.86 3.81
N PRO A 53 13.68 7.38 4.12
CA PRO A 53 13.35 6.86 5.46
C PRO A 53 14.16 5.63 5.83
N SER A 54 14.55 5.49 7.10
CA SER A 54 15.18 4.27 7.61
C SER A 54 14.19 3.13 7.81
N HIS A 55 12.93 3.46 8.14
CA HIS A 55 11.88 2.47 8.37
C HIS A 55 10.48 3.05 8.13
N LEU A 56 9.50 2.14 8.05
CA LEU A 56 8.08 2.45 8.07
C LEU A 56 7.48 2.05 9.42
N ARG A 57 6.41 2.72 9.82
CA ARG A 57 5.44 2.21 10.79
C ARG A 57 4.13 1.98 10.06
N ILE A 58 3.57 0.79 10.20
CA ILE A 58 2.27 0.45 9.66
C ILE A 58 1.28 0.19 10.78
N GLU A 59 0.10 0.77 10.65
CA GLU A 59 -1.01 0.58 11.58
C GLU A 59 -2.08 -0.31 10.93
N TYR A 60 -2.47 -1.38 11.63
CA TYR A 60 -3.33 -2.42 11.07
C TYR A 60 -4.19 -3.09 12.14
N HIS A 61 -5.30 -3.70 11.71
CA HIS A 61 -6.18 -4.47 12.57
C HIS A 61 -5.84 -5.96 12.49
N ASN A 62 -5.68 -6.58 13.65
CA ASN A 62 -5.45 -8.01 13.81
C ASN A 62 -6.39 -8.65 14.85
N ASN A 63 -7.29 -7.86 15.44
CA ASN A 63 -8.32 -8.30 16.37
C ASN A 63 -9.71 -8.17 15.72
N PRO A 64 -10.29 -9.26 15.19
CA PRO A 64 -11.59 -9.19 14.51
C PRO A 64 -12.76 -8.91 15.46
N GLN A 65 -12.57 -9.04 16.78
CA GLN A 65 -13.59 -8.74 17.78
C GLN A 65 -13.62 -7.27 18.22
N ASN A 66 -12.58 -6.49 17.90
CA ASN A 66 -12.51 -5.09 18.32
C ASN A 66 -11.80 -4.21 17.29
N LEU A 67 -12.58 -3.54 16.46
CA LEU A 67 -12.08 -2.62 15.43
C LEU A 67 -11.55 -1.29 15.96
N ALA A 68 -11.84 -0.94 17.22
CA ALA A 68 -11.21 0.21 17.87
C ALA A 68 -9.77 -0.10 18.35
N GLN A 69 -9.30 -1.34 18.19
CA GLN A 69 -7.93 -1.72 18.48
C GLN A 69 -7.16 -1.92 17.17
N SER A 70 -6.11 -1.11 17.01
CA SER A 70 -5.08 -1.28 16.00
C SER A 70 -3.76 -1.70 16.65
N THR A 71 -2.91 -2.35 15.85
CA THR A 71 -1.53 -2.68 16.19
C THR A 71 -0.61 -1.89 15.26
N VAL A 72 0.55 -1.48 15.78
CA VAL A 72 1.60 -0.83 14.99
C VAL A 72 2.78 -1.77 14.84
N LEU A 73 3.23 -1.99 13.61
CA LEU A 73 4.46 -2.71 13.30
C LEU A 73 5.50 -1.75 12.72
N SER A 74 6.73 -1.82 13.23
CA SER A 74 7.89 -1.14 12.64
C SER A 74 8.56 -2.05 11.62
N VAL A 75 8.79 -1.55 10.41
CA VAL A 75 9.30 -2.31 9.27
C VAL A 75 10.57 -1.62 8.74
N PRO A 76 11.77 -2.20 8.95
CA PRO A 76 13.01 -1.63 8.45
C PRO A 76 13.02 -1.63 6.91
N LEU A 77 13.54 -0.56 6.30
CA LEU A 77 13.66 -0.47 4.84
C LEU A 77 15.03 -0.89 4.31
N TYR A 78 16.04 -0.92 5.18
CA TYR A 78 17.41 -1.22 4.80
C TYR A 78 18.09 -2.13 5.82
N ASN A 79 18.99 -2.99 5.35
CA ASN A 79 19.93 -3.74 6.16
C ASN A 79 21.35 -3.47 5.63
N ASP A 80 22.20 -2.80 6.42
CA ASP A 80 23.54 -2.37 6.00
C ASP A 80 23.56 -1.61 4.66
N GLY A 81 22.53 -0.77 4.43
CA GLY A 81 22.34 0.00 3.20
C GLY A 81 21.72 -0.76 2.03
N ALA A 82 21.60 -2.09 2.10
CA ALA A 82 20.87 -2.87 1.10
C ALA A 82 19.35 -2.75 1.34
N PRO A 83 18.53 -2.49 0.29
CA PRO A 83 17.09 -2.38 0.45
C PRO A 83 16.47 -3.73 0.83
N LEU A 84 15.54 -3.69 1.79
CA LEU A 84 14.71 -4.83 2.21
C LEU A 84 13.39 -4.91 1.44
N TRP A 85 13.22 -4.06 0.43
CA TRP A 85 12.04 -3.97 -0.41
C TRP A 85 12.39 -4.22 -1.88
N ARG A 86 11.38 -4.59 -2.65
CA ARG A 86 11.50 -4.92 -4.07
C ARG A 86 10.88 -3.81 -4.92
N GLN A 87 11.63 -3.35 -5.91
CA GLN A 87 11.19 -2.38 -6.91
C GLN A 87 10.22 -3.02 -7.91
N GLY A 88 9.08 -2.39 -8.15
CA GLY A 88 8.15 -2.77 -9.20
C GLY A 88 8.68 -2.43 -10.60
N THR A 89 8.45 -3.32 -11.56
CA THR A 89 8.81 -3.12 -12.97
C THR A 89 7.72 -3.66 -13.89
N ASP A 90 7.57 -3.07 -15.06
CA ASP A 90 6.77 -3.57 -16.17
C ASP A 90 7.62 -3.66 -17.45
N GLY A 91 7.01 -3.94 -18.61
CA GLY A 91 7.72 -4.02 -19.89
C GLY A 91 8.40 -2.72 -20.34
N GLY A 92 8.04 -1.57 -19.74
CA GLY A 92 8.66 -0.27 -19.97
C GLY A 92 9.65 0.17 -18.88
N GLY A 93 9.99 -0.70 -17.93
CA GLY A 93 10.99 -0.45 -16.88
C GLY A 93 10.38 -0.23 -15.49
N GLU A 94 11.06 0.54 -14.64
CA GLU A 94 10.59 0.82 -13.28
C GLU A 94 9.26 1.57 -13.25
N VAL A 95 8.45 1.27 -12.24
CA VAL A 95 7.18 1.94 -11.93
C VAL A 95 7.17 2.38 -10.47
N ASP A 96 6.27 3.28 -10.09
CA ASP A 96 6.20 3.81 -8.72
C ASP A 96 5.51 2.83 -7.74
N VAL A 97 6.08 1.62 -7.61
CA VAL A 97 5.60 0.54 -6.75
C VAL A 97 6.78 -0.07 -6.00
N ALA A 98 6.58 -0.32 -4.71
CA ALA A 98 7.49 -1.07 -3.85
C ALA A 98 6.71 -2.16 -3.09
N ALA A 99 7.32 -3.34 -2.95
CA ALA A 99 6.81 -4.43 -2.14
C ALA A 99 7.80 -4.81 -1.04
N ILE A 100 7.36 -4.82 0.21
CA ILE A 100 8.18 -5.18 1.37
C ILE A 100 7.65 -6.49 1.96
N GLU A 101 8.49 -7.52 2.06
CA GLU A 101 8.10 -8.77 2.72
C GLU A 101 8.01 -8.54 4.23
N LEU A 102 6.92 -8.99 4.85
CA LEU A 102 6.67 -8.81 6.28
C LEU A 102 6.84 -10.13 7.01
N ASP A 103 7.41 -10.06 8.22
CA ASP A 103 7.46 -11.20 9.11
C ASP A 103 6.06 -11.51 9.66
N ARG A 104 5.54 -12.69 9.29
CA ARG A 104 4.22 -13.16 9.73
C ARG A 104 4.14 -13.34 11.24
N GLN A 105 5.25 -13.67 11.91
CA GLN A 105 5.26 -13.77 13.37
C GLN A 105 5.09 -12.39 14.02
N ALA A 106 5.74 -11.37 13.46
CA ALA A 106 5.62 -9.99 13.93
C ALA A 106 4.23 -9.39 13.69
N LEU A 107 3.48 -9.90 12.70
CA LEU A 107 2.08 -9.54 12.45
C LEU A 107 1.07 -10.22 13.41
N GLY A 108 1.54 -11.17 14.22
CA GLY A 108 0.71 -12.09 15.01
C GLY A 108 0.42 -13.35 14.21
N ALA A 109 1.18 -14.42 14.47
CA ALA A 109 1.24 -15.62 13.63
C ALA A 109 -0.14 -16.23 13.27
N ASP A 110 -1.11 -16.18 14.19
CA ASP A 110 -2.46 -16.73 14.03
C ASP A 110 -3.55 -15.66 13.85
N ALA A 111 -3.16 -14.38 13.82
CA ALA A 111 -4.13 -13.31 13.70
C ALA A 111 -4.72 -13.27 12.29
N PRO A 112 -6.06 -13.17 12.16
CA PRO A 112 -6.67 -13.02 10.86
C PRO A 112 -6.24 -11.66 10.27
N LEU A 113 -5.66 -11.72 9.08
CA LEU A 113 -5.24 -10.56 8.31
C LEU A 113 -6.06 -10.53 7.03
N CYS A 114 -6.69 -9.39 6.74
CA CYS A 114 -7.25 -9.18 5.41
C CYS A 114 -6.11 -8.78 4.47
N ALA A 115 -5.90 -9.54 3.41
CA ALA A 115 -4.93 -9.25 2.38
C ALA A 115 -5.53 -9.51 1.00
N PHE A 116 -5.09 -8.75 0.01
CA PHE A 116 -5.29 -9.11 -1.38
C PHE A 116 -4.46 -10.35 -1.71
N THR A 117 -4.85 -11.05 -2.77
CA THR A 117 -4.18 -12.25 -3.29
C THR A 117 -4.11 -12.12 -4.81
N PRO A 118 -3.38 -13.00 -5.52
CA PRO A 118 -3.41 -13.02 -6.98
C PRO A 118 -4.83 -13.07 -7.57
N ASP A 119 -5.78 -13.71 -6.90
CA ASP A 119 -7.18 -13.79 -7.34
C ASP A 119 -7.91 -12.44 -7.36
N HIS A 120 -7.36 -11.43 -6.68
CA HIS A 120 -7.89 -10.07 -6.67
C HIS A 120 -7.28 -9.17 -7.77
N LEU A 121 -6.27 -9.66 -8.49
CA LEU A 121 -5.65 -8.92 -9.59
C LEU A 121 -6.49 -9.04 -10.86
N GLN A 122 -6.37 -8.04 -11.72
CA GLN A 122 -7.00 -8.08 -13.04
C GLN A 122 -6.18 -8.96 -13.97
N ASP A 123 -6.85 -9.95 -14.58
CA ASP A 123 -6.21 -10.88 -15.53
C ASP A 123 -5.78 -10.18 -16.83
N SER A 124 -6.54 -9.16 -17.24
CA SER A 124 -6.32 -8.41 -18.47
C SER A 124 -6.50 -6.92 -18.23
N LEU A 125 -5.45 -6.15 -18.50
CA LEU A 125 -5.51 -4.69 -18.45
C LEU A 125 -6.33 -4.08 -19.60
N ALA A 126 -6.57 -4.86 -20.67
CA ALA A 126 -7.36 -4.42 -21.82
C ALA A 126 -8.87 -4.38 -21.53
N ASP A 127 -9.30 -5.04 -20.44
CA ASP A 127 -10.70 -5.15 -20.07
C ASP A 127 -11.20 -3.91 -19.30
N ILE A 128 -10.29 -2.98 -18.97
CA ILE A 128 -10.60 -1.75 -18.24
C ILE A 128 -10.66 -0.56 -19.20
N GLU A 129 -11.88 -0.09 -19.44
CA GLU A 129 -12.17 1.04 -20.32
C GLU A 129 -12.08 2.39 -19.59
N VAL A 130 -11.86 3.47 -20.36
CA VAL A 130 -12.00 4.85 -19.87
C VAL A 130 -13.45 5.07 -19.40
N GLY A 131 -13.61 5.72 -18.24
CA GLY A 131 -14.90 5.92 -17.59
C GLY A 131 -15.30 4.79 -16.65
N THR A 132 -14.55 3.67 -16.60
CA THR A 132 -14.78 2.60 -15.62
C THR A 132 -14.70 3.17 -14.21
N SER A 133 -15.73 2.89 -13.40
CA SER A 133 -15.78 3.34 -12.01
C SER A 133 -14.82 2.53 -11.15
N VAL A 134 -14.01 3.22 -10.36
CA VAL A 134 -13.07 2.62 -9.40
C VAL A 134 -13.28 3.19 -8.01
N LEU A 135 -12.85 2.45 -7.00
CA LEU A 135 -12.72 2.92 -5.62
C LEU A 135 -11.24 3.09 -5.29
N VAL A 136 -10.87 4.26 -4.80
CA VAL A 136 -9.54 4.57 -4.29
C VAL A 136 -9.64 4.60 -2.78
N VAL A 137 -8.96 3.66 -2.12
CA VAL A 137 -9.02 3.47 -0.66
C VAL A 137 -7.65 3.82 -0.06
N GLY A 138 -7.64 4.60 1.02
CA GLY A 138 -6.40 5.00 1.67
C GLY A 138 -6.58 6.00 2.80
N PHE A 139 -5.46 6.58 3.23
CA PHE A 139 -5.33 7.55 4.30
C PHE A 139 -4.82 8.89 3.73
N PRO A 140 -5.62 9.59 2.91
CA PRO A 140 -5.18 10.78 2.19
C PRO A 140 -4.75 11.87 3.17
N LEU A 141 -3.48 12.29 3.10
CA LEU A 141 -2.89 13.26 4.04
C LEU A 141 -3.04 12.84 5.52
N GLY A 142 -3.15 11.53 5.79
CA GLY A 142 -3.40 10.99 7.13
C GLY A 142 -4.84 11.17 7.63
N PHE A 143 -5.78 11.65 6.80
CA PHE A 143 -7.19 11.76 7.15
C PHE A 143 -7.87 10.38 7.16
N HIS A 144 -8.53 10.05 8.26
CA HIS A 144 -9.16 8.74 8.50
C HIS A 144 -10.13 8.81 9.69
N ASP A 145 -10.87 7.72 9.94
CA ASP A 145 -11.66 7.56 11.16
C ASP A 145 -10.73 7.32 12.36
N THR A 146 -10.58 8.29 13.26
CA THR A 146 -9.69 8.19 14.42
C THR A 146 -10.24 7.35 15.57
N LEU A 147 -11.51 6.93 15.52
CA LEU A 147 -12.09 6.03 16.51
C LEU A 147 -11.84 4.57 16.14
N HIS A 148 -12.00 4.22 14.86
CA HIS A 148 -11.83 2.85 14.37
C HIS A 148 -10.57 2.64 13.54
N HIS A 149 -9.78 3.69 13.30
CA HIS A 149 -8.54 3.65 12.54
C HIS A 149 -8.72 3.17 11.09
N LEU A 150 -9.88 3.47 10.48
CA LEU A 150 -10.27 2.96 9.16
C LEU A 150 -9.97 3.96 8.03
N PRO A 151 -9.58 3.47 6.84
CA PRO A 151 -9.29 4.32 5.69
C PRO A 151 -10.55 5.00 5.14
N VAL A 152 -10.34 6.02 4.31
CA VAL A 152 -11.38 6.62 3.49
C VAL A 152 -11.42 5.94 2.12
N ALA A 153 -12.62 5.67 1.62
CA ALA A 153 -12.86 5.22 0.26
C ALA A 153 -13.48 6.36 -0.55
N ARG A 154 -12.86 6.74 -1.67
CA ARG A 154 -13.40 7.71 -2.63
C ARG A 154 -13.71 7.03 -3.96
N ARG A 155 -14.79 7.43 -4.61
CA ARG A 155 -15.11 7.01 -5.97
C ARG A 155 -14.30 7.85 -6.96
N ALA A 156 -13.81 7.22 -8.02
CA ALA A 156 -13.19 7.87 -9.16
C ALA A 156 -13.57 7.12 -10.46
N GLY A 157 -13.22 7.70 -11.61
CA GLY A 157 -13.29 7.08 -12.91
C GLY A 157 -11.91 6.95 -13.54
N ILE A 158 -11.68 5.90 -14.33
CA ILE A 158 -10.49 5.79 -15.19
C ILE A 158 -10.51 6.93 -16.21
N ALA A 159 -9.45 7.74 -16.26
CA ALA A 159 -9.36 8.98 -17.05
C ALA A 159 -8.32 8.93 -18.18
N SER A 160 -7.57 7.82 -18.30
CA SER A 160 -6.69 7.53 -19.43
C SER A 160 -6.72 6.04 -19.76
N ALA A 161 -6.14 5.63 -20.89
CA ALA A 161 -6.03 4.20 -21.24
C ALA A 161 -5.28 3.43 -20.13
N PHE A 162 -5.95 2.47 -19.48
CA PHE A 162 -5.45 1.79 -18.27
C PHE A 162 -4.23 0.90 -18.53
N GLY A 163 -4.22 0.16 -19.65
CA GLY A 163 -3.09 -0.67 -20.06
C GLY A 163 -1.93 0.06 -20.73
N LEU A 164 -1.95 1.41 -20.77
CA LEU A 164 -0.93 2.21 -21.43
C LEU A 164 -0.28 3.20 -20.45
N ARG A 165 1.02 3.38 -20.62
CA ARG A 165 1.81 4.39 -19.91
C ARG A 165 1.39 5.80 -20.30
N PHE A 166 0.95 6.61 -19.35
CA PHE A 166 0.60 8.00 -19.59
C PHE A 166 1.88 8.84 -19.78
N GLN A 167 2.03 9.51 -20.92
CA GLN A 167 3.26 10.24 -21.29
C GLN A 167 4.54 9.36 -21.26
N GLY A 168 4.40 8.06 -21.49
CA GLY A 168 5.50 7.10 -21.39
C GLY A 168 5.92 6.73 -19.96
N GLN A 169 5.25 7.31 -18.95
CA GLN A 169 5.49 7.04 -17.54
C GLN A 169 4.61 5.89 -17.05
N GLY A 170 5.12 5.12 -16.08
CA GLY A 170 4.49 3.92 -15.50
C GLY A 170 3.23 4.18 -14.66
N TYR A 171 2.30 5.00 -15.12
CA TYR A 171 1.04 5.30 -14.46
C TYR A 171 -0.08 5.58 -15.48
N PHE A 172 -1.33 5.51 -15.01
CA PHE A 172 -2.54 5.96 -15.70
C PHE A 172 -3.25 7.01 -14.84
N LEU A 173 -4.23 7.71 -15.39
CA LEU A 173 -4.97 8.76 -14.69
C LEU A 173 -6.32 8.28 -14.17
N THR A 174 -6.71 8.83 -13.03
CA THR A 174 -8.07 8.74 -12.49
C THR A 174 -8.61 10.14 -12.24
N ASP A 175 -9.92 10.32 -12.40
CA ASP A 175 -10.64 11.56 -12.10
C ASP A 175 -11.71 11.32 -11.01
N GLY A 176 -11.84 12.22 -10.04
CA GLY A 176 -12.70 12.02 -8.86
C GLY A 176 -13.16 13.31 -8.21
#